data_AF-A0A1V2AAZ1-F1
#
_entry.id   AF-A0A1V2AAZ1-F1
#
_cell.length_a   1.000
_cell.length_b   1.000
_cell.length_c   1.000
_cell.angle_alpha   90.00
_cell.angle_beta   90.00
_cell.angle_gamma   90.00
#
_symmetry.space_group_name_H-M   'P 1'
#
loop_
_entity.id
_entity.type
_entity.pdbx_description
1 polymer ?
#
loop_
_entity_poly.entity_id
_entity_poly.type
_entity_poly.pdbx_seq_one_letter_code
_entity_poly.pdbx_strand_id
1 'polypeptide(L)'
;MEGTFYAPLKDRKHPDEPNVETLSPEGAIQPTGTWNLGTRAGDSIYVAGMRGIDPETNALVKNEKDRIRQAFLNMKLIAESEGASLQDATRIVVYVTDMFRYRPLVNEIQQELWGDGPYPPRTIVEVDRLNQDDIFEVEGTFHAPQKGSNK
;
A
#
# COMPACT_ATOMS: atom_id res chain seq x y z
N MET A 1 -4.51 54.92 9.65
CA MET A 1 -3.31 54.12 9.36
C MET A 1 -3.48 52.79 10.07
N GLU A 2 -3.69 51.77 9.25
CA GLU A 2 -3.50 50.32 9.43
C GLU A 2 -3.91 49.64 10.76
N GLY A 3 -4.99 48.85 10.65
CA GLY A 3 -5.37 47.83 11.61
C GLY A 3 -4.65 46.52 11.32
N THR A 4 -4.06 45.92 12.35
CA THR A 4 -3.61 44.53 12.33
C THR A 4 -4.73 43.63 12.83
N PHE A 5 -5.41 42.97 11.91
CA PHE A 5 -6.33 41.88 12.19
C PHE A 5 -5.54 40.69 12.76
N TYR A 6 -5.61 40.44 14.07
CA TYR A 6 -5.29 39.13 14.62
C TYR A 6 -6.48 38.20 14.39
N ALA A 7 -6.37 37.31 13.40
CA ALA A 7 -7.28 36.17 13.30
C ALA A 7 -7.07 35.23 14.51
N PRO A 8 -8.11 34.64 15.10
CA PRO A 8 -7.96 33.78 16.27
C PRO A 8 -7.19 32.50 15.90
N LEU A 9 -6.23 32.11 16.76
CA LEU A 9 -5.36 30.92 16.67
C LEU A 9 -6.10 29.56 16.82
N LYS A 10 -7.36 29.44 16.41
CA LYS A 10 -8.20 28.26 16.73
C LYS A 10 -7.97 27.03 15.85
N ASP A 11 -7.18 27.14 14.77
CA ASP A 11 -7.06 26.05 13.78
C ASP A 11 -5.62 25.49 13.62
N ARG A 12 -4.69 25.80 14.53
CA ARG A 12 -3.39 25.12 14.51
C ARG A 12 -3.52 23.76 15.20
N LYS A 13 -3.41 22.68 14.42
CA LYS A 13 -3.15 21.33 14.95
C LYS A 13 -2.02 21.37 15.98
N HIS A 14 -2.12 20.55 17.02
CA HIS A 14 -1.05 20.40 18.01
C HIS A 14 0.27 20.06 17.27
N PRO A 15 1.44 20.57 17.68
CA PRO A 15 2.71 20.28 16.99
C PRO A 15 3.02 18.77 16.87
N ASP A 16 2.42 17.95 17.72
CA ASP A 16 2.56 16.48 17.72
C ASP A 16 1.38 15.75 17.05
N GLU A 17 0.37 16.45 16.54
CA GLU A 17 -0.70 15.82 15.77
C GLU A 17 -0.22 15.48 14.35
N PRO A 18 -0.30 14.22 13.92
CA PRO A 18 0.17 13.83 12.60
C PRO A 18 -0.64 14.52 11.50
N ASN A 19 0.06 14.90 10.43
CA ASN A 19 -0.54 15.41 9.19
C ASN A 19 -1.02 14.30 8.26
N VAL A 20 -1.03 13.07 8.76
CA VAL A 20 -1.36 11.86 8.03
C VAL A 20 -2.26 10.97 8.89
N GLU A 21 -3.05 10.13 8.23
CA GLU A 21 -3.92 9.15 8.88
C GLU A 21 -3.34 7.75 8.67
N THR A 22 -3.17 6.98 9.74
CA THR A 22 -2.71 5.59 9.67
C THR A 22 -3.87 4.66 9.34
N LEU A 23 -3.63 3.66 8.49
CA LEU A 23 -4.67 2.78 7.96
C LEU A 23 -4.58 1.39 8.58
N SER A 24 -5.72 0.88 9.06
CA SER A 24 -5.91 -0.49 9.54
C SER A 24 -7.33 -0.99 9.22
N PRO A 25 -7.67 -1.17 7.94
CA PRO A 25 -9.02 -1.55 7.54
C PRO A 25 -9.41 -2.95 8.00
N GLU A 26 -10.71 -3.17 8.15
CA GLU A 26 -11.27 -4.49 8.47
C GLU A 26 -10.88 -5.53 7.41
N GLY A 27 -10.57 -6.75 7.85
CA GLY A 27 -10.14 -7.85 6.97
C GLY A 27 -8.68 -7.78 6.52
N ALA A 28 -7.93 -6.73 6.90
CA ALA A 28 -6.51 -6.66 6.63
C ALA A 28 -5.69 -7.52 7.61
N ILE A 29 -4.47 -7.86 7.18
CA ILE A 29 -3.46 -8.49 8.04
C ILE A 29 -3.14 -7.59 9.23
N GLN A 30 -2.72 -8.18 10.35
CA GLN A 30 -2.36 -7.39 11.53
C GLN A 30 -0.86 -7.08 11.53
N PRO A 31 -0.44 -5.81 11.76
CA PRO A 31 0.97 -5.48 11.92
C PRO A 31 1.60 -6.29 13.06
N THR A 32 2.75 -6.88 12.79
CA THR A 32 3.56 -7.62 13.78
C THR A 32 4.81 -6.82 14.12
N GLY A 33 4.63 -5.69 14.81
CA GLY A 33 5.73 -4.83 15.26
C GLY A 33 5.42 -3.35 15.21
N THR A 34 6.46 -2.53 15.12
CA THR A 34 6.39 -1.06 15.16
C THR A 34 6.18 -0.46 13.77
N TRP A 35 5.09 -0.83 13.09
CA TRP A 35 4.74 -0.35 11.75
C TRP A 35 3.22 -0.37 11.52
N ASN A 36 2.74 0.34 10.50
CA ASN A 36 1.32 0.38 10.09
C ASN A 36 1.17 -0.12 8.66
N LEU A 37 -0.02 -0.63 8.31
CA LEU A 37 -0.31 -1.21 6.99
C LEU A 37 -0.29 -0.18 5.87
N GLY A 38 -0.74 1.03 6.18
CA GLY A 38 -0.69 2.13 5.25
C GLY A 38 -0.87 3.48 5.94
N THR A 39 -0.76 4.53 5.15
CA THR A 39 -0.93 5.90 5.59
C THR A 39 -1.54 6.72 4.48
N ARG A 40 -2.50 7.58 4.81
CA ARG A 40 -3.05 8.58 3.92
C ARG A 40 -2.47 9.95 4.23
N ALA A 41 -1.97 10.62 3.19
CA ALA A 41 -1.51 12.01 3.24
C ALA A 41 -2.17 12.79 2.09
N GLY A 42 -3.22 13.55 2.40
CA GLY A 42 -4.01 14.23 1.38
C GLY A 42 -4.67 13.23 0.42
N ASP A 43 -4.35 13.38 -0.87
CA ASP A 43 -4.84 12.51 -1.95
C ASP A 43 -3.91 11.31 -2.23
N SER A 44 -2.80 11.18 -1.49
CA SER A 44 -1.86 10.06 -1.62
C SER A 44 -2.11 9.01 -0.54
N ILE A 45 -2.13 7.76 -0.95
CA ILE A 45 -2.21 6.58 -0.08
C ILE A 45 -0.90 5.81 -0.23
N TYR A 46 -0.21 5.56 0.87
CA TYR A 46 1.01 4.78 0.93
C TYR A 46 0.68 3.46 1.61
N VAL A 47 0.91 2.35 0.91
CA VAL A 47 0.74 1.00 1.42
C VAL A 47 2.12 0.42 1.70
N ALA A 48 2.33 -0.09 2.92
CA ALA A 48 3.57 -0.73 3.31
C ALA A 48 3.82 -2.01 2.49
N GLY A 49 5.01 -2.60 2.65
CA GLY A 49 5.37 -3.87 2.02
C GLY A 49 4.42 -5.00 2.45
N MET A 50 3.60 -5.45 1.50
CA MET A 50 2.64 -6.52 1.69
C MET A 50 3.21 -7.84 1.21
N ARG A 51 3.15 -8.82 2.10
CA ARG A 51 3.52 -10.22 1.85
C ARG A 51 2.27 -11.06 1.64
N GLY A 52 2.46 -12.29 1.15
CA GLY A 52 1.37 -13.23 0.86
C GLY A 52 0.82 -13.92 2.10
N ILE A 53 0.39 -13.14 3.08
CA ILE A 53 -0.18 -13.59 4.34
C ILE A 53 -1.69 -13.69 4.19
N ASP A 54 -2.24 -14.82 4.59
CA ASP A 54 -3.68 -15.00 4.73
C ASP A 54 -4.18 -14.22 5.96
N PRO A 55 -5.12 -13.27 5.81
CA PRO A 55 -5.61 -12.45 6.91
C PRO A 55 -6.40 -13.23 7.97
N GLU A 56 -6.97 -14.39 7.64
CA GLU A 56 -7.71 -15.22 8.59
C GLU A 56 -6.76 -16.03 9.48
N THR A 57 -5.70 -16.57 8.89
CA THR A 57 -4.78 -17.49 9.59
C THR A 57 -3.50 -16.82 10.07
N ASN A 58 -3.21 -15.60 9.58
CA ASN A 58 -1.96 -14.87 9.82
C ASN A 58 -0.70 -15.67 9.43
N ALA A 59 -0.82 -16.56 8.44
CA ALA A 59 0.25 -17.40 7.94
C ALA A 59 0.54 -17.14 6.46
N LEU A 60 1.76 -17.43 6.02
CA LEU A 60 2.12 -17.38 4.61
C LEU A 60 1.34 -18.43 3.82
N VAL A 61 0.70 -18.00 2.74
CA VAL A 61 0.05 -18.90 1.78
C VAL A 61 1.09 -19.85 1.20
N LYS A 62 0.81 -21.15 1.18
CA LYS A 62 1.84 -22.16 0.86
C LYS A 62 2.27 -22.17 -0.61
N ASN A 63 1.31 -22.11 -1.54
CA ASN A 63 1.58 -22.13 -2.97
C ASN A 63 2.22 -20.80 -3.41
N GLU A 64 3.30 -20.85 -4.21
CA GLU A 64 4.06 -19.64 -4.59
C GLU A 64 3.21 -18.64 -5.39
N LYS A 65 2.43 -19.11 -6.36
CA LYS A 65 1.57 -18.26 -7.19
C LYS A 65 0.46 -17.64 -6.35
N ASP A 66 -0.19 -18.43 -5.49
CA ASP A 66 -1.25 -17.92 -4.61
C ASP A 66 -0.70 -16.99 -3.53
N ARG A 67 0.54 -17.20 -3.07
CA ARG A 67 1.23 -16.28 -2.14
C ARG A 67 1.47 -14.92 -2.78
N ILE A 68 1.99 -14.89 -4.01
CA ILE A 68 2.17 -13.64 -4.76
C ILE A 68 0.81 -12.96 -4.96
N ARG A 69 -0.23 -13.70 -5.35
CA ARG A 69 -1.59 -13.15 -5.49
C ARG A 69 -2.08 -12.55 -4.17
N GLN A 70 -1.94 -13.26 -3.06
CA GLN A 70 -2.38 -12.79 -1.76
C GLN A 70 -1.67 -11.49 -1.34
N ALA A 71 -0.38 -11.34 -1.65
CA ALA A 71 0.35 -10.12 -1.37
C ALA A 71 -0.23 -8.89 -2.11
N PHE A 72 -0.55 -9.05 -3.40
CA PHE A 72 -1.25 -8.01 -4.16
C PHE A 72 -2.65 -7.73 -3.63
N LEU A 73 -3.40 -8.76 -3.22
CA LEU A 73 -4.74 -8.59 -2.65
C LEU A 73 -4.70 -7.86 -1.30
N ASN A 74 -3.70 -8.15 -0.47
CA ASN A 74 -3.47 -7.42 0.78
C ASN A 74 -3.19 -5.93 0.52
N MET A 75 -2.33 -5.62 -0.47
CA MET A 75 -2.06 -4.24 -0.88
C MET A 75 -3.32 -3.55 -1.43
N LYS A 76 -4.06 -4.25 -2.31
CA LYS A 76 -5.31 -3.78 -2.90
C LYS A 76 -6.34 -3.41 -1.84
N LEU A 77 -6.53 -4.27 -0.84
CA LEU A 77 -7.52 -4.05 0.22
C LEU A 77 -7.25 -2.75 1.00
N ILE A 78 -5.97 -2.45 1.28
CA ILE A 78 -5.58 -1.22 1.98
C ILE A 78 -5.82 0.02 1.10
N ALA A 79 -5.56 -0.07 -0.21
CA ALA A 79 -5.87 1.02 -1.13
C ALA A 79 -7.39 1.24 -1.28
N GLU A 80 -8.17 0.15 -1.36
CA GLU A 80 -9.63 0.18 -1.51
C GLU A 80 -10.36 0.72 -0.30
N SER A 81 -9.81 0.56 0.92
CA SER A 81 -10.38 1.18 2.12
C SER A 81 -10.43 2.70 2.02
N GLU A 82 -9.53 3.27 1.23
CA GLU A 82 -9.35 4.71 1.03
C GLU A 82 -9.96 5.24 -0.28
N GLY A 83 -10.74 4.39 -0.96
CA GLY A 83 -11.44 4.72 -2.20
C GLY A 83 -10.55 4.71 -3.45
N ALA A 84 -9.33 4.18 -3.37
CA ALA A 84 -8.52 3.89 -4.56
C ALA A 84 -8.82 2.49 -5.10
N SER A 85 -8.52 2.29 -6.37
CA SER A 85 -8.46 0.97 -7.02
C SER A 85 -7.01 0.65 -7.42
N LEU A 86 -6.79 -0.56 -7.92
CA LEU A 86 -5.50 -0.93 -8.51
C LEU A 86 -5.07 -0.01 -9.68
N GLN A 87 -6.03 0.57 -10.40
CA GLN A 87 -5.77 1.48 -11.51
C GLN A 87 -5.26 2.85 -11.05
N ASP A 88 -5.44 3.16 -9.77
CA ASP A 88 -5.00 4.41 -9.18
C ASP A 88 -3.57 4.32 -8.59
N ALA A 89 -2.89 3.19 -8.80
CA ALA A 89 -1.50 3.01 -8.42
C ALA A 89 -0.61 3.97 -9.20
N THR A 90 -0.01 4.95 -8.51
CA THR A 90 0.98 5.86 -9.09
C THR A 90 2.32 5.17 -9.27
N ARG A 91 2.61 4.19 -8.41
CA ARG A 91 3.80 3.32 -8.45
C ARG A 91 3.59 2.07 -7.61
N ILE A 92 4.17 0.96 -8.06
CA ILE A 92 4.41 -0.21 -7.21
C ILE A 92 5.90 -0.60 -7.20
N VAL A 93 6.37 -1.16 -6.09
CA VAL A 93 7.72 -1.76 -5.97
C VAL A 93 7.57 -3.19 -5.52
N VAL A 94 8.19 -4.10 -6.26
CA VAL A 94 8.17 -5.54 -6.01
C VAL A 94 9.56 -5.99 -5.58
N TYR A 95 9.61 -6.79 -4.53
CA TYR A 95 10.81 -7.46 -4.05
C TYR A 95 10.64 -8.97 -4.20
N VAL A 96 11.65 -9.65 -4.72
CA VAL A 96 11.68 -11.12 -4.87
C VAL A 96 13.03 -11.67 -4.42
N THR A 97 13.06 -12.90 -3.91
CA THR A 97 14.33 -13.54 -3.48
C THR A 97 15.02 -14.35 -4.58
N ASP A 98 14.34 -14.56 -5.71
CA ASP A 98 14.88 -15.15 -6.94
C ASP A 98 14.16 -14.52 -8.15
N MET A 99 14.84 -13.62 -8.84
CA MET A 99 14.30 -12.86 -9.97
C MET A 99 13.91 -13.77 -11.14
N PHE A 100 14.72 -14.79 -11.43
CA PHE A 100 14.48 -15.66 -12.57
C PHE A 100 13.27 -16.55 -12.34
N ARG A 101 13.12 -17.05 -11.11
CA ARG A 101 11.99 -17.90 -10.72
C ARG A 101 10.70 -17.13 -10.55
N TYR A 102 10.73 -16.00 -9.84
CA TYR A 102 9.50 -15.35 -9.37
C TYR A 102 8.97 -14.27 -10.31
N ARG A 103 9.82 -13.54 -11.06
CA ARG A 103 9.34 -12.50 -11.99
C ARG A 103 8.27 -12.98 -12.98
N PRO A 104 8.36 -14.19 -13.59
CA PRO A 104 7.29 -14.70 -14.45
C PRO A 104 5.95 -14.84 -13.72
N LEU A 105 5.94 -15.37 -12.50
CA LEU A 105 4.73 -15.51 -11.68
C LEU A 105 4.15 -14.14 -11.30
N VAL A 106 5.01 -13.17 -10.95
CA VAL A 106 4.60 -11.80 -10.67
C VAL A 106 3.93 -11.16 -11.89
N ASN A 107 4.48 -11.34 -13.09
CA ASN A 107 3.89 -10.82 -14.31
C ASN A 107 2.51 -11.42 -14.60
N GLU A 108 2.39 -12.73 -14.44
CA GLU A 108 1.11 -13.44 -14.62
C GLU A 108 0.05 -12.94 -13.65
N ILE A 109 0.36 -12.87 -12.35
CA ILE A 109 -0.56 -12.36 -11.34
C ILE A 109 -0.92 -10.89 -11.57
N GLN A 110 0.05 -10.05 -11.91
CA GLN A 110 -0.24 -8.65 -12.19
C GLN A 110 -1.14 -8.50 -13.42
N GLN A 111 -0.97 -9.32 -14.46
CA GLN A 111 -1.86 -9.34 -15.62
C GLN A 111 -3.27 -9.84 -15.25
N GLU A 112 -3.40 -10.87 -14.41
CA GLU A 112 -4.70 -11.32 -13.90
C GLU A 112 -5.45 -10.19 -13.16
N LEU A 113 -4.72 -9.33 -12.44
CA LEU A 113 -5.29 -8.26 -11.61
C LEU A 113 -5.54 -6.94 -12.38
N TRP A 114 -4.69 -6.60 -13.35
CA TRP A 114 -4.80 -5.37 -14.15
C TRP A 114 -5.43 -5.59 -15.55
N GLY A 115 -5.69 -6.84 -15.95
CA GLY A 115 -6.15 -7.17 -17.30
C GLY A 115 -5.12 -6.77 -18.35
N ASP A 116 -5.57 -6.07 -19.39
CA ASP A 116 -4.70 -5.53 -20.46
C ASP A 116 -4.03 -4.19 -20.10
N GLY A 117 -4.17 -3.74 -18.84
CA GLY A 117 -3.66 -2.47 -18.35
C GLY A 117 -4.70 -1.33 -18.34
N PRO A 118 -4.26 -0.06 -18.24
CA PRO A 118 -2.87 0.39 -18.16
C PRO A 118 -2.16 -0.15 -16.90
N TYR A 119 -0.90 -0.56 -17.04
CA TYR A 119 -0.10 -1.00 -15.90
C TYR A 119 0.54 0.22 -15.19
N PRO A 120 0.64 0.22 -13.86
CA PRO A 120 1.34 1.28 -13.14
C PRO A 120 2.85 1.21 -13.40
N PRO A 121 3.57 2.32 -13.23
CA PRO A 121 5.02 2.28 -13.10
C PRO A 121 5.43 1.25 -12.05
N ARG A 122 6.32 0.32 -12.43
CA ARG A 122 6.78 -0.77 -11.55
C ARG A 122 8.30 -0.83 -11.51
N THR A 123 8.84 -0.94 -10.31
CA THR A 123 10.22 -1.41 -10.08
C THR A 123 10.16 -2.84 -9.53
N ILE A 124 11.04 -3.73 -10.00
CA ILE A 124 11.22 -5.07 -9.41
C ILE A 124 12.69 -5.27 -9.07
N VAL A 125 12.97 -5.72 -7.84
CA VAL A 125 14.33 -5.89 -7.31
C VAL A 125 14.48 -7.29 -6.74
N GLU A 126 15.62 -7.92 -7.03
CA GLU A 126 16.04 -9.13 -6.32
C GLU A 126 16.71 -8.74 -5.01
N VAL A 127 16.29 -9.34 -3.90
CA VAL A 127 16.83 -9.08 -2.56
C VAL A 127 17.35 -10.37 -1.95
N ASP A 128 18.36 -10.27 -1.08
CA ASP A 128 18.97 -11.43 -0.42
C ASP A 128 17.95 -12.19 0.45
N ARG A 129 17.06 -11.46 1.14
CA ARG A 129 16.10 -12.06 2.07
C ARG A 129 14.90 -11.16 2.35
N LEU A 130 13.75 -11.78 2.59
CA LEU A 130 12.53 -11.15 3.10
C LEU A 130 12.18 -11.72 4.49
N ASN A 131 11.34 -11.03 5.25
CA ASN A 131 10.94 -11.48 6.59
C ASN A 131 10.33 -12.88 6.55
N GLN A 132 10.64 -13.73 7.54
CA GLN A 132 10.21 -15.14 7.63
C GLN A 132 10.55 -16.00 6.40
N ASP A 133 11.67 -15.71 5.72
CA ASP A 133 12.10 -16.45 4.52
C ASP A 133 11.07 -16.45 3.40
N ASP A 134 10.30 -15.35 3.31
CA ASP A 134 9.32 -15.20 2.24
C ASP A 134 10.00 -15.00 0.87
N ILE A 135 9.21 -15.17 -0.19
CA ILE A 135 9.67 -15.16 -1.59
C ILE A 135 9.31 -13.88 -2.33
N PHE A 136 8.35 -13.11 -1.80
CA PHE A 136 7.75 -11.98 -2.49
C PHE A 136 7.20 -10.95 -1.50
N GLU A 137 7.40 -9.67 -1.79
CA GLU A 137 6.79 -8.55 -1.09
C GLU A 137 6.48 -7.42 -2.09
N VAL A 138 5.35 -6.72 -1.92
CA VAL A 138 4.97 -5.58 -2.77
C VAL A 138 4.50 -4.39 -1.95
N GLU A 139 5.02 -3.21 -2.24
CA GLU A 139 4.49 -1.94 -1.74
C GLU A 139 3.86 -1.13 -2.87
N GLY A 140 2.98 -0.20 -2.51
CA GLY A 140 2.26 0.62 -3.48
C GLY A 140 1.99 2.03 -2.98
N THR A 141 2.05 2.99 -3.90
CA THR A 141 1.52 4.34 -3.70
C THR A 141 0.34 4.52 -4.65
N PHE A 142 -0.76 5.01 -4.12
CA PHE A 142 -2.02 5.19 -4.85
C PHE A 142 -2.51 6.63 -4.72
N HIS A 143 -3.27 7.07 -5.71
CA HIS A 143 -3.94 8.36 -5.71
C HIS A 143 -5.45 8.18 -5.51
N ALA A 144 -6.04 8.86 -4.53
CA ALA A 144 -7.48 8.98 -4.43
C ALA A 144 -7.83 10.34 -3.87
N PRO A 145 -8.68 11.15 -4.54
CA PRO A 145 -9.12 12.42 -3.99
C PRO A 145 -9.83 12.26 -2.64
N GLN A 146 -9.52 13.10 -1.66
CA GLN A 146 -10.28 13.13 -0.41
C GLN A 146 -11.76 13.46 -0.68
N LYS A 147 -12.68 12.74 -0.01
CA LYS A 147 -14.11 13.08 -0.04
C LYS A 147 -14.29 14.46 0.59
N GLY A 148 -14.47 15.48 -0.25
CA GLY A 148 -14.70 16.88 0.16
C GLY A 148 -13.63 17.89 -0.25
N SER A 149 -12.59 17.51 -1.01
CA SER A 149 -11.54 18.43 -1.46
C SER A 149 -11.89 19.28 -2.68
N ASN A 150 -13.06 19.08 -3.31
CA ASN A 150 -13.61 20.04 -4.26
C ASN A 150 -14.29 21.20 -3.51
N LYS A 151 -13.50 22.20 -3.13
CA LYS A 151 -13.98 23.56 -2.85
C LYS A 151 -13.27 24.55 -3.75
#